data_AF-A0A940PV75-F1
#
_entry.id   AF-A0A940PV75-F1
#
_cell.length_a   1.000
_cell.length_b   1.000
_cell.length_c   1.000
_cell.angle_alpha   90.00
_cell.angle_beta   90.00
_cell.angle_gamma   90.00
#
_symmetry.space_group_name_H-M   'P 1'
#
loop_
_entity.id
_entity.type
_entity.pdbx_description
1 polymer ?
#
loop_
_entity_poly.entity_id
_entity_poly.type
_entity_poly.pdbx_seq_one_letter_code
_entity_poly.pdbx_strand_id
1 'polypeptide(L)'
;MNRLLLLLMCMVWIVVSTAQQVIVVEKGSVQSLLQAIEKANQMNESPEAEQLFILIPDGYYDLGDRVLTRISGHHVALVGQSMEGTVIRNAPDVKIESISKTAIFQNRGTGNYFQDLTLKNDLDYYHVEPDGRAVCLQDKGNRTICNRVRMLSYQDTYYSDNERSQYYLQDTEIHGTIDFICGAGDVWFERCRIITEKRTFSGEGNNIIMAPRTSITPWGYVFNRCTIENSVSTYYYGRSWHTHPRCVMLHTTLLTPEKLLPARFDPKGMKVSSNFFKEYHTMDAQGRDITPKTNVVTFTLRDNTQPFVAETILTDEEARRYTLENVFPDWQPTVELKRLEKLSSKLMKKYQRK
;
A
#
# COMPACT_ATOMS: atom_id res chain seq x y z
N MET A 1 -4.81 29.21 -65.73
CA MET A 1 -3.91 28.65 -64.69
C MET A 1 -4.36 29.19 -63.34
N ASN A 2 -5.04 28.34 -62.56
CA ASN A 2 -5.64 28.66 -61.27
C ASN A 2 -4.58 29.10 -60.25
N ARG A 3 -4.80 30.22 -59.57
CA ARG A 3 -4.11 30.53 -58.30
C ARG A 3 -5.14 30.48 -57.18
N LEU A 4 -5.08 29.36 -56.47
CA LEU A 4 -5.77 29.03 -55.24
C LEU A 4 -5.34 30.03 -54.14
N LEU A 5 -6.28 30.80 -53.58
CA LEU A 5 -6.03 31.54 -52.33
C LEU A 5 -6.17 30.54 -51.17
N LEU A 6 -5.06 30.26 -50.47
CA LEU A 6 -5.07 29.49 -49.22
C LEU A 6 -5.61 30.38 -48.09
N LEU A 7 -6.74 30.00 -47.51
CA LEU A 7 -7.22 30.50 -46.22
C LEU A 7 -6.38 29.89 -45.10
N LEU A 8 -5.53 30.69 -44.46
CA LEU A 8 -4.85 30.32 -43.22
C LEU A 8 -5.88 30.35 -42.07
N MET A 9 -6.42 29.20 -41.69
CA MET A 9 -7.15 29.05 -40.41
C MET A 9 -6.12 29.07 -39.27
N CYS A 10 -5.96 30.22 -38.62
CA CYS A 10 -5.28 30.30 -37.32
C CYS A 10 -6.10 29.52 -36.27
N MET A 11 -5.73 28.26 -36.02
CA MET A 11 -6.15 27.56 -34.81
C MET A 11 -5.52 28.23 -33.59
N VAL A 12 -6.32 29.03 -32.88
CA VAL A 12 -5.98 29.49 -31.54
C VAL A 12 -6.03 28.28 -30.62
N TRP A 13 -4.87 27.73 -30.27
CA TRP A 13 -4.76 26.79 -29.16
C TRP A 13 -4.98 27.58 -27.87
N ILE A 14 -6.21 27.52 -27.35
CA ILE A 14 -6.48 27.97 -25.99
C ILE A 14 -5.81 26.94 -25.07
N VAL A 15 -4.58 27.21 -24.67
CA VAL A 15 -3.97 26.53 -23.51
C VAL A 15 -4.71 27.06 -22.29
N VAL A 16 -5.81 26.39 -21.93
CA VAL A 16 -6.42 26.58 -20.60
C VAL A 16 -5.45 25.96 -19.60
N SER A 17 -4.48 26.75 -19.15
CA SER A 17 -3.71 26.43 -17.96
C SER A 17 -4.65 26.62 -16.76
N THR A 18 -5.41 25.60 -16.39
CA THR A 18 -6.09 25.60 -15.09
C THR A 18 -5.00 25.70 -14.01
N ALA A 19 -5.13 26.69 -13.12
CA ALA A 19 -4.20 26.80 -12.00
C ALA A 19 -4.33 25.53 -11.15
N GLN A 20 -3.20 24.87 -10.87
CA GLN A 20 -3.18 23.69 -10.01
C GLN A 20 -3.90 23.99 -8.69
N GLN A 21 -4.84 23.14 -8.29
CA GLN A 21 -5.56 23.31 -7.04
C GLN A 21 -4.67 22.87 -5.88
N VAL A 22 -4.33 23.79 -4.97
CA VAL A 22 -3.41 23.53 -3.87
C VAL A 22 -3.97 24.10 -2.57
N ILE A 23 -4.01 23.26 -1.54
CA ILE A 23 -4.30 23.61 -0.16
C ILE A 23 -3.03 23.36 0.64
N VAL A 24 -2.63 24.32 1.48
CA VAL A 24 -1.46 24.17 2.36
C VAL A 24 -1.96 24.08 3.78
N VAL A 25 -1.57 23.01 4.47
CA VAL A 25 -1.88 22.79 5.87
C VAL A 25 -0.98 23.68 6.74
N GLU A 26 -1.56 24.29 7.77
CA GLU A 26 -0.79 24.98 8.79
C GLU A 26 0.07 23.97 9.57
N LYS A 27 1.36 24.29 9.76
CA LYS A 27 2.35 23.40 10.38
C LYS A 27 1.87 22.90 11.76
N GLY A 28 1.78 21.58 11.93
CA GLY A 28 1.34 20.92 13.17
C GLY A 28 -0.14 21.10 13.53
N SER A 29 -0.93 21.81 12.70
CA SER A 29 -2.34 22.07 12.96
C SER A 29 -3.23 20.92 12.46
N VAL A 30 -3.71 20.10 13.38
CA VAL A 30 -4.67 19.02 13.10
C VAL A 30 -5.97 19.59 12.52
N GLN A 31 -6.43 20.73 13.03
CA GLN A 31 -7.64 21.38 12.51
C GLN A 31 -7.47 21.77 11.04
N SER A 32 -6.33 22.36 10.67
CA SER A 32 -6.05 22.73 9.29
C SER A 32 -5.96 21.50 8.37
N LEU A 33 -5.36 20.40 8.83
CA LEU A 33 -5.30 19.14 8.08
C LEU A 33 -6.70 18.59 7.80
N LEU A 34 -7.55 18.50 8.83
CA LEU A 34 -8.91 17.97 8.69
C LEU A 34 -9.77 18.85 7.78
N GLN A 35 -9.67 20.18 7.90
CA GLN A 35 -10.35 21.12 7.01
C GLN A 35 -9.87 21.02 5.56
N ALA A 36 -8.57 20.80 5.34
CA ALA A 36 -8.02 20.58 4.00
C ALA A 36 -8.59 19.31 3.35
N ILE A 37 -8.69 18.21 4.11
CA ILE A 37 -9.28 16.95 3.64
C ILE A 37 -10.78 17.12 3.35
N GLU A 38 -11.52 17.77 4.25
CA GLU A 38 -12.95 18.04 4.06
C GLU A 38 -13.20 18.87 2.79
N LYS A 39 -12.40 19.93 2.59
CA LYS A 39 -12.48 20.76 1.40
C LYS A 39 -12.12 19.99 0.13
N ALA A 40 -11.08 19.14 0.17
CA ALA A 40 -10.72 18.30 -0.96
C ALA A 40 -11.85 17.31 -1.32
N ASN A 41 -12.52 16.74 -0.31
CA ASN A 41 -13.67 15.86 -0.53
C ASN A 41 -14.81 16.56 -1.27
N GLN A 42 -15.05 17.84 -1.01
CA GLN A 42 -16.09 18.65 -1.66
C GLN A 42 -15.67 19.15 -3.06
N MET A 43 -14.40 19.53 -3.22
CA MET A 43 -13.90 20.06 -4.49
C MET A 43 -13.69 18.98 -5.55
N ASN A 44 -13.39 17.76 -5.12
CA ASN A 44 -13.03 16.64 -5.98
C ASN A 44 -14.06 15.48 -5.92
N GLU A 45 -15.35 15.79 -5.87
CA GLU A 45 -16.42 14.78 -5.84
C GLU A 45 -16.53 13.96 -7.13
N SER A 46 -16.10 14.51 -8.27
CA SER A 46 -16.17 13.85 -9.58
C SER A 46 -14.89 13.07 -9.88
N PRO A 47 -14.98 11.84 -10.45
CA PRO A 47 -13.84 11.09 -10.97
C PRO A 47 -13.09 11.76 -12.13
N GLU A 48 -13.65 12.81 -12.71
CA GLU A 48 -13.05 13.63 -13.77
C GLU A 48 -12.39 14.90 -13.23
N ALA A 49 -12.40 15.12 -11.90
CA ALA A 49 -11.81 16.28 -11.27
C ALA A 49 -10.29 16.36 -11.55
N GLU A 50 -9.81 17.59 -11.73
CA GLU A 50 -8.37 17.86 -11.82
C GLU A 50 -7.65 17.52 -10.52
N GLN A 51 -6.35 17.23 -10.61
CA GLN A 51 -5.53 16.90 -9.45
C GLN A 51 -5.50 18.04 -8.43
N LEU A 52 -5.93 17.75 -7.19
CA LEU A 52 -5.85 18.64 -6.04
C LEU A 52 -4.73 18.19 -5.10
N PHE A 53 -3.87 19.12 -4.69
CA PHE A 53 -2.75 18.86 -3.78
C PHE A 53 -3.03 19.47 -2.40
N ILE A 54 -2.93 18.64 -1.36
CA ILE A 54 -2.81 19.05 0.03
C ILE A 54 -1.33 18.94 0.41
N LEU A 55 -0.66 20.08 0.57
CA LEU A 55 0.73 20.12 1.04
C LEU A 55 0.74 20.17 2.57
N ILE A 56 1.48 19.24 3.17
CA ILE A 56 1.53 19.07 4.62
C ILE A 56 2.98 19.32 5.07
N PRO A 57 3.28 20.44 5.73
CA PRO A 57 4.63 20.73 6.23
C PRO A 57 5.14 19.66 7.20
N ASP A 58 6.44 19.66 7.46
CA ASP A 58 7.01 18.83 8.52
C ASP A 58 6.38 19.23 9.86
N GLY A 59 5.90 18.26 10.62
CA GLY A 59 5.15 18.45 11.85
C GLY A 59 4.54 17.15 12.36
N TYR A 60 4.13 17.17 13.62
CA TYR A 60 3.42 16.08 14.28
C TYR A 60 1.93 16.41 14.39
N TYR A 61 1.09 15.64 13.70
CA TYR A 61 -0.35 15.83 13.58
C TYR A 61 -1.08 14.71 14.33
N ASP A 62 -1.34 14.92 15.62
CA ASP A 62 -1.99 13.93 16.50
C ASP A 62 -3.52 14.06 16.44
N LEU A 63 -4.16 13.10 15.78
CA LEU A 63 -5.61 13.04 15.66
C LEU A 63 -6.30 12.51 16.93
N GLY A 64 -5.54 12.15 17.97
CA GLY A 64 -6.09 11.55 19.19
C GLY A 64 -6.72 10.18 18.90
N ASP A 65 -7.92 9.96 19.42
CA ASP A 65 -8.71 8.73 19.21
C ASP A 65 -9.46 8.70 17.87
N ARG A 66 -9.34 9.75 17.06
CA ARG A 66 -10.05 9.84 15.78
C ARG A 66 -9.59 8.74 14.83
N VAL A 67 -10.60 8.11 14.23
CA VAL A 67 -10.43 7.05 13.23
C VAL A 67 -11.28 7.35 12.00
N LEU A 68 -11.00 6.62 10.92
CA LEU A 68 -11.72 6.64 9.66
C LEU A 68 -11.87 8.06 9.10
N THR A 69 -10.82 8.88 9.18
CA THR A 69 -10.81 10.18 8.52
C THR A 69 -10.96 9.94 7.01
N ARG A 70 -12.12 10.29 6.47
CA ARG A 70 -12.51 9.90 5.10
C ARG A 70 -11.85 10.79 4.07
N ILE A 71 -11.27 10.16 3.06
CA ILE A 71 -10.82 10.80 1.82
C ILE A 71 -11.72 10.26 0.72
N SER A 72 -12.84 10.93 0.47
CA SER A 72 -13.85 10.54 -0.52
C SER A 72 -13.67 11.22 -1.87
N GLY A 73 -12.96 12.36 -1.93
CA GLY A 73 -12.64 13.00 -3.20
C GLY A 73 -11.69 12.17 -4.06
N HIS A 74 -11.78 12.32 -5.38
CA HIS A 74 -10.93 11.68 -6.39
C HIS A 74 -9.73 12.56 -6.76
N HIS A 75 -8.60 11.99 -7.20
CA HIS A 75 -7.41 12.75 -7.59
C HIS A 75 -6.92 13.73 -6.51
N VAL A 76 -7.04 13.33 -5.24
CA VAL A 76 -6.56 14.06 -4.08
C VAL A 76 -5.16 13.55 -3.73
N ALA A 77 -4.18 14.46 -3.72
CA ALA A 77 -2.79 14.19 -3.37
C ALA A 77 -2.47 14.75 -1.97
N LEU A 78 -2.19 13.90 -0.99
CA LEU A 78 -1.63 14.28 0.30
C LEU A 78 -0.10 14.15 0.21
N VAL A 79 0.58 15.30 0.22
CA VAL A 79 2.04 15.37 0.04
C VAL A 79 2.64 16.00 1.28
N GLY A 80 3.32 15.18 2.08
CA GLY A 80 4.14 15.68 3.18
C GLY A 80 5.42 16.34 2.68
N GLN A 81 6.02 17.15 3.54
CA GLN A 81 7.29 17.81 3.24
C GLN A 81 8.45 16.83 3.27
N SER A 82 8.40 15.84 4.15
CA SER A 82 9.32 14.71 4.19
C SER A 82 8.68 13.49 4.86
N MET A 83 9.10 12.30 4.43
CA MET A 83 8.62 11.03 4.97
C MET A 83 8.84 10.94 6.48
N GLU A 84 10.00 11.35 6.98
CA GLU A 84 10.36 11.35 8.40
C GLU A 84 9.72 12.51 9.20
N GLY A 85 9.56 13.68 8.59
CA GLY A 85 9.18 14.91 9.28
C GLY A 85 7.68 15.18 9.32
N THR A 86 6.90 14.71 8.34
CA THR A 86 5.44 14.82 8.33
C THR A 86 4.82 13.56 8.93
N VAL A 87 4.47 13.61 10.22
CA VAL A 87 3.91 12.46 10.95
C VAL A 87 2.45 12.71 11.29
N ILE A 88 1.56 11.86 10.79
CA ILE A 88 0.12 11.86 11.10
C ILE A 88 -0.17 10.64 11.95
N ARG A 89 -0.74 10.85 13.12
CA ARG A 89 -0.90 9.81 14.14
C ARG A 89 -2.32 9.74 14.66
N ASN A 90 -2.81 8.54 14.97
CA ASN A 90 -3.93 8.35 15.89
C ASN A 90 -3.57 7.30 16.96
N ALA A 91 -4.30 7.28 18.06
CA ALA A 91 -4.35 6.16 19.01
C ALA A 91 -5.81 5.90 19.38
N PRO A 92 -6.48 5.01 18.63
CA PRO A 92 -7.83 4.60 18.98
C PRO A 92 -7.87 3.90 20.34
N ASP A 93 -9.01 4.01 21.02
CA ASP A 93 -9.29 3.22 22.23
C ASP A 93 -9.18 1.72 21.90
N VAL A 94 -8.48 0.96 22.75
CA VAL A 94 -8.28 -0.49 22.58
C VAL A 94 -9.60 -1.26 22.44
N LYS A 95 -10.72 -0.74 22.97
CA LYS A 95 -12.06 -1.37 22.88
C LYS A 95 -12.68 -1.31 21.49
N ILE A 96 -12.14 -0.51 20.59
CA ILE A 96 -12.62 -0.39 19.21
C ILE A 96 -11.72 -1.12 18.21
N GLU A 97 -10.80 -1.96 18.68
CA GLU A 97 -9.85 -2.66 17.82
C GLU A 97 -10.58 -3.44 16.73
N SER A 98 -10.32 -3.09 15.48
CA SER A 98 -10.99 -3.71 14.35
C SER A 98 -10.36 -3.21 13.08
N ILE A 99 -10.11 -4.14 12.17
CA ILE A 99 -9.69 -3.85 10.80
C ILE A 99 -10.61 -2.83 10.09
N SER A 100 -11.91 -2.81 10.46
CA SER A 100 -12.91 -1.89 9.87
C SER A 100 -13.07 -0.56 10.61
N LYS A 101 -12.41 -0.36 11.75
CA LYS A 101 -12.65 0.81 12.62
C LYS A 101 -11.41 1.62 12.91
N THR A 102 -10.22 1.04 12.97
CA THR A 102 -9.05 1.73 13.57
C THR A 102 -8.26 2.59 12.59
N ALA A 103 -8.54 2.51 11.28
CA ALA A 103 -7.77 3.21 10.25
C ALA A 103 -7.60 4.70 10.54
N ILE A 104 -6.41 5.27 10.34
CA ILE A 104 -6.23 6.74 10.35
C ILE A 104 -7.06 7.34 9.21
N PHE A 105 -6.78 6.84 8.00
CA PHE A 105 -7.48 7.23 6.78
C PHE A 105 -8.32 6.10 6.22
N GLN A 106 -9.54 6.45 5.82
CA GLN A 106 -10.36 5.62 4.96
C GLN A 106 -10.41 6.27 3.58
N ASN A 107 -9.55 5.81 2.67
CA ASN A 107 -9.54 6.27 1.29
C ASN A 107 -10.69 5.60 0.53
N ARG A 108 -11.48 6.38 -0.20
CA ARG A 108 -12.57 5.90 -1.06
C ARG A 108 -12.51 6.48 -2.48
N GLY A 109 -11.65 7.47 -2.70
CA GLY A 109 -11.49 8.11 -3.99
C GLY A 109 -10.69 7.28 -4.98
N THR A 110 -10.74 7.71 -6.23
CA THR A 110 -10.00 7.11 -7.35
C THR A 110 -8.82 8.01 -7.70
N GLY A 111 -7.64 7.46 -7.97
CA GLY A 111 -6.47 8.24 -8.36
C GLY A 111 -5.86 9.05 -7.21
N ASN A 112 -6.15 8.69 -5.97
CA ASN A 112 -5.59 9.38 -4.81
C ASN A 112 -4.12 9.03 -4.63
N TYR A 113 -3.35 10.00 -4.12
CA TYR A 113 -1.91 9.94 -4.04
C TYR A 113 -1.41 10.32 -2.65
N PHE A 114 -0.52 9.52 -2.08
CA PHE A 114 0.13 9.78 -0.80
C PHE A 114 1.64 9.80 -1.00
N GLN A 115 2.29 10.87 -0.54
CA GLN A 115 3.72 11.05 -0.75
C GLN A 115 4.40 11.66 0.47
N ASP A 116 5.62 11.18 0.77
CA ASP A 116 6.55 11.82 1.71
C ASP A 116 5.91 12.10 3.08
N LEU A 117 5.26 11.10 3.67
CA LEU A 117 4.64 11.22 5.00
C LEU A 117 4.69 9.90 5.79
N THR A 118 4.59 10.01 7.11
CA THR A 118 4.41 8.88 8.03
C THR A 118 2.96 8.83 8.53
N LEU A 119 2.32 7.67 8.43
CA LEU A 119 1.09 7.30 9.09
C LEU A 119 1.44 6.40 10.29
N LYS A 120 1.08 6.81 11.51
CA LYS A 120 1.35 6.03 12.73
C LYS A 120 0.04 5.71 13.45
N ASN A 121 -0.40 4.46 13.40
CA ASN A 121 -1.48 4.00 14.27
C ASN A 121 -0.88 3.44 15.54
N ASP A 122 -1.08 4.20 16.61
CA ASP A 122 -0.46 4.07 17.92
C ASP A 122 -1.45 3.51 18.95
N LEU A 123 -2.40 2.66 18.50
CA LEU A 123 -3.19 1.81 19.38
C LEU A 123 -2.25 1.07 20.34
N ASP A 124 -2.61 0.99 21.62
CA ASP A 124 -1.81 0.35 22.66
C ASP A 124 -1.81 -1.19 22.49
N TYR A 125 -1.02 -1.64 21.51
CA TYR A 125 -1.03 -2.99 20.96
C TYR A 125 -0.68 -4.09 21.97
N TYR A 126 0.08 -3.76 23.02
CA TYR A 126 0.44 -4.76 24.01
C TYR A 126 -0.54 -4.85 25.19
N HIS A 127 -1.56 -3.98 25.22
CA HIS A 127 -2.60 -3.96 26.25
C HIS A 127 -4.02 -4.05 25.65
N VAL A 128 -4.13 -4.58 24.43
CA VAL A 128 -5.39 -4.79 23.70
C VAL A 128 -5.72 -6.27 23.61
N GLU A 129 -7.00 -6.57 23.65
CA GLU A 129 -7.57 -7.90 23.43
C GLU A 129 -8.65 -7.78 22.34
N PRO A 130 -8.81 -8.77 21.43
CA PRO A 130 -8.06 -10.02 21.35
C PRO A 130 -6.83 -9.96 20.43
N ASP A 131 -6.83 -9.11 19.40
CA ASP A 131 -5.86 -9.19 18.29
C ASP A 131 -5.04 -7.90 18.06
N GLY A 132 -5.52 -6.74 18.53
CA GLY A 132 -4.79 -5.47 18.37
C GLY A 132 -4.71 -4.90 16.96
N ARG A 133 -5.77 -5.09 16.17
CA ARG A 133 -5.87 -4.61 14.78
C ARG A 133 -5.87 -3.09 14.71
N ALA A 134 -4.84 -2.53 14.10
CA ALA A 134 -4.50 -1.11 14.11
C ALA A 134 -4.12 -0.64 12.69
N VAL A 135 -5.12 -0.27 11.90
CA VAL A 135 -4.91 0.06 10.49
C VAL A 135 -4.33 1.47 10.35
N CYS A 136 -3.35 1.68 9.49
CA CYS A 136 -2.91 3.02 9.09
C CYS A 136 -3.81 3.55 7.96
N LEU A 137 -3.89 2.78 6.87
CA LEU A 137 -4.67 3.14 5.69
C LEU A 137 -5.61 1.99 5.33
N GLN A 138 -6.92 2.24 5.44
CA GLN A 138 -7.94 1.41 4.82
C GLN A 138 -8.23 1.98 3.44
N ASP A 139 -7.80 1.27 2.41
CA ASP A 139 -7.90 1.71 1.03
C ASP A 139 -9.06 1.04 0.29
N LYS A 140 -10.21 1.72 0.30
CA LYS A 140 -11.40 1.34 -0.50
C LYS A 140 -11.42 2.00 -1.87
N GLY A 141 -10.42 2.82 -2.17
CA GLY A 141 -10.30 3.55 -3.42
C GLY A 141 -9.94 2.65 -4.59
N ASN A 142 -9.62 3.28 -5.71
CA ASN A 142 -9.07 2.60 -6.89
C ASN A 142 -7.93 3.42 -7.48
N ARG A 143 -6.90 2.76 -8.01
CA ARG A 143 -5.71 3.41 -8.59
C ARG A 143 -4.99 4.32 -7.60
N THR A 144 -4.95 3.91 -6.33
CA THR A 144 -4.20 4.64 -5.29
C THR A 144 -2.71 4.47 -5.53
N ILE A 145 -1.95 5.55 -5.37
CA ILE A 145 -0.50 5.53 -5.36
C ILE A 145 0.02 5.94 -3.98
N CYS A 146 0.87 5.13 -3.36
CA CYS A 146 1.69 5.55 -2.21
C CYS A 146 3.16 5.57 -2.62
N ASN A 147 3.86 6.65 -2.34
CA ASN A 147 5.27 6.82 -2.72
C ASN A 147 6.07 7.44 -1.57
N ARG A 148 7.05 6.72 -1.01
CA ARG A 148 7.77 7.17 0.19
C ARG A 148 6.82 7.51 1.34
N VAL A 149 5.90 6.57 1.60
CA VAL A 149 5.02 6.61 2.76
C VAL A 149 5.56 5.64 3.80
N ARG A 150 5.56 6.02 5.07
CA ARG A 150 5.90 5.12 6.18
C ARG A 150 4.61 4.78 6.93
N MET A 151 4.23 3.51 6.98
CA MET A 151 3.07 3.05 7.75
C MET A 151 3.55 2.28 8.97
N LEU A 152 3.34 2.87 10.15
CA LEU A 152 3.77 2.36 11.43
C LEU A 152 2.57 1.83 12.22
N SER A 153 2.45 0.52 12.32
CA SER A 153 1.53 -0.12 13.25
C SER A 153 1.94 -1.56 13.55
N TYR A 154 0.99 -2.38 13.98
CA TYR A 154 1.22 -3.77 14.38
C TYR A 154 0.38 -4.71 13.50
N GLN A 155 -0.79 -5.14 13.95
CA GLN A 155 -1.65 -6.03 13.16
C GLN A 155 -2.54 -5.22 12.19
N ASP A 156 -2.65 -5.69 10.95
CA ASP A 156 -3.47 -5.12 9.87
C ASP A 156 -3.07 -3.69 9.38
N THR A 157 -1.79 -3.32 9.42
CA THR A 157 -1.28 -1.97 9.10
C THR A 157 -1.80 -1.36 7.79
N TYR A 158 -1.75 -2.08 6.66
CA TYR A 158 -2.30 -1.65 5.37
C TYR A 158 -3.42 -2.59 4.94
N TYR A 159 -4.61 -2.04 4.72
CA TYR A 159 -5.79 -2.81 4.34
C TYR A 159 -6.34 -2.37 2.98
N SER A 160 -6.06 -3.13 1.92
CA SER A 160 -6.62 -2.89 0.59
C SER A 160 -8.04 -3.47 0.50
N ASP A 161 -9.06 -2.65 0.77
CA ASP A 161 -10.44 -3.08 1.00
C ASP A 161 -11.35 -2.82 -0.22
N ASN A 162 -10.86 -3.16 -1.41
CA ASN A 162 -11.66 -3.19 -2.63
C ASN A 162 -11.13 -4.23 -3.63
N GLU A 163 -11.86 -5.34 -3.74
CA GLU A 163 -11.50 -6.49 -4.57
C GLU A 163 -11.29 -6.16 -6.06
N ARG A 164 -11.95 -5.14 -6.61
CA ARG A 164 -11.85 -4.79 -8.05
C ARG A 164 -10.83 -3.69 -8.32
N SER A 165 -10.05 -3.29 -7.32
CA SER A 165 -9.19 -2.12 -7.42
C SER A 165 -7.74 -2.46 -7.66
N GLN A 166 -7.05 -1.47 -8.21
CA GLN A 166 -5.63 -1.50 -8.51
C GLN A 166 -4.91 -0.54 -7.56
N TYR A 167 -3.75 -0.95 -7.04
CA TYR A 167 -3.00 -0.16 -6.09
C TYR A 167 -1.49 -0.27 -6.38
N TYR A 168 -0.77 0.84 -6.27
CA TYR A 168 0.67 0.87 -6.52
C TYR A 168 1.40 1.57 -5.38
N LEU A 169 2.25 0.83 -4.68
CA LEU A 169 3.06 1.34 -3.59
C LEU A 169 4.53 1.27 -3.99
N GLN A 170 5.25 2.38 -3.91
CA GLN A 170 6.66 2.46 -4.30
C GLN A 170 7.50 3.07 -3.19
N ASP A 171 8.69 2.53 -2.95
CA ASP A 171 9.67 3.05 -2.00
C ASP A 171 9.03 3.34 -0.61
N THR A 172 8.01 2.54 -0.24
CA THR A 172 7.18 2.70 0.96
C THR A 172 7.68 1.75 2.05
N GLU A 173 7.62 2.20 3.31
CA GLU A 173 7.95 1.38 4.49
C GLU A 173 6.66 0.94 5.17
N ILE A 174 6.48 -0.36 5.38
CA ILE A 174 5.29 -0.92 6.04
C ILE A 174 5.74 -1.79 7.20
N HIS A 175 5.34 -1.39 8.41
CA HIS A 175 5.71 -2.05 9.66
C HIS A 175 4.52 -2.81 10.23
N GLY A 176 4.75 -4.00 10.78
CA GLY A 176 3.71 -4.72 11.51
C GLY A 176 4.07 -6.11 12.01
N THR A 177 3.09 -6.80 12.58
CA THR A 177 3.27 -8.10 13.26
C THR A 177 2.56 -9.23 12.50
N ILE A 178 1.23 -9.22 12.53
CA ILE A 178 0.35 -10.22 11.93
C ILE A 178 -0.48 -9.56 10.85
N ASP A 179 -0.58 -10.22 9.69
CA ASP A 179 -1.45 -9.85 8.57
C ASP A 179 -1.35 -8.37 8.18
N PHE A 180 -0.19 -7.75 8.40
CA PHE A 180 -0.09 -6.30 8.38
C PHE A 180 -0.19 -5.69 6.98
N ILE A 181 -0.17 -6.54 5.95
CA ILE A 181 -0.62 -6.22 4.59
C ILE A 181 -1.76 -7.17 4.24
N CYS A 182 -2.99 -6.70 4.26
CA CYS A 182 -4.16 -7.56 4.08
C CYS A 182 -5.24 -6.95 3.20
N GLY A 183 -6.18 -7.79 2.77
CA GLY A 183 -7.30 -7.39 1.92
C GLY A 183 -7.23 -8.00 0.52
N ALA A 184 -7.73 -7.27 -0.46
CA ALA A 184 -7.97 -7.74 -1.82
C ALA A 184 -7.56 -6.69 -2.86
N GLY A 185 -7.83 -6.97 -4.13
CA GLY A 185 -7.40 -6.14 -5.27
C GLY A 185 -6.07 -6.59 -5.86
N ASP A 186 -5.70 -5.96 -6.97
CA ASP A 186 -4.37 -6.12 -7.56
C ASP A 186 -3.46 -5.04 -6.99
N VAL A 187 -2.49 -5.45 -6.18
CA VAL A 187 -1.57 -4.53 -5.48
C VAL A 187 -0.16 -4.81 -5.93
N TRP A 188 0.55 -3.79 -6.41
CA TRP A 188 1.97 -3.87 -6.73
C TRP A 188 2.79 -3.08 -5.72
N PHE A 189 3.68 -3.76 -5.02
CA PHE A 189 4.67 -3.18 -4.13
C PHE A 189 6.03 -3.16 -4.86
N GLU A 190 6.54 -1.99 -5.16
CA GLU A 190 7.80 -1.77 -5.88
C GLU A 190 8.86 -1.21 -4.93
N ARG A 191 9.92 -1.97 -4.67
CA ARG A 191 11.04 -1.54 -3.79
C ARG A 191 10.60 -1.06 -2.40
N CYS A 192 9.51 -1.62 -1.89
CA CYS A 192 9.06 -1.34 -0.54
C CYS A 192 9.98 -2.02 0.48
N ARG A 193 10.13 -1.41 1.65
CA ARG A 193 10.69 -2.10 2.82
C ARG A 193 9.55 -2.61 3.67
N ILE A 194 9.64 -3.87 4.03
CA ILE A 194 8.63 -4.59 4.79
C ILE A 194 9.28 -4.98 6.12
N ILE A 195 8.87 -4.33 7.20
CA ILE A 195 9.53 -4.43 8.50
C ILE A 195 8.61 -5.17 9.46
N THR A 196 9.11 -6.23 10.07
CA THR A 196 8.35 -6.92 11.11
C THR A 196 8.64 -6.33 12.49
N GLU A 197 7.60 -6.12 13.29
CA GLU A 197 7.67 -5.62 14.66
C GLU A 197 7.44 -6.73 15.69
N LYS A 198 7.76 -6.49 16.96
CA LYS A 198 7.54 -7.45 18.05
C LYS A 198 6.05 -7.74 18.22
N ARG A 199 5.68 -9.01 18.09
CA ARG A 199 4.31 -9.49 18.28
C ARG A 199 3.87 -9.49 19.75
N THR A 200 4.78 -9.80 20.64
CA THR A 200 4.57 -9.80 22.10
C THR A 200 5.67 -8.98 22.76
N PHE A 201 5.50 -8.64 24.04
CA PHE A 201 6.58 -8.01 24.82
C PHE A 201 7.88 -8.81 24.79
N SER A 202 7.81 -10.15 24.79
CA SER A 202 8.97 -11.05 24.69
C SER A 202 9.54 -11.16 23.26
N GLY A 203 8.83 -10.68 22.24
CA GLY A 203 9.20 -10.84 20.83
C GLY A 203 9.01 -12.27 20.29
N GLU A 204 8.26 -13.10 21.02
CA GLU A 204 7.98 -14.48 20.68
C GLU A 204 6.81 -14.62 19.69
N GLY A 205 6.79 -15.76 19.01
CA GLY A 205 5.72 -16.10 18.07
C GLY A 205 6.04 -15.68 16.64
N ASN A 206 5.37 -16.37 15.70
CA ASN A 206 5.57 -16.13 14.28
C ASN A 206 4.83 -14.86 13.85
N ASN A 207 5.51 -13.99 13.12
CA ASN A 207 4.90 -12.93 12.36
C ASN A 207 4.40 -13.41 11.00
N ILE A 208 3.46 -12.66 10.43
CA ILE A 208 2.87 -12.94 9.13
C ILE A 208 2.79 -11.63 8.39
N ILE A 209 3.54 -11.51 7.28
CA ILE A 209 3.63 -10.25 6.56
C ILE A 209 2.32 -9.90 5.87
N MET A 210 1.71 -10.86 5.17
CA MET A 210 0.49 -10.60 4.41
C MET A 210 -0.61 -11.64 4.59
N ALA A 211 -1.83 -11.17 4.40
CA ALA A 211 -3.04 -11.98 4.38
C ALA A 211 -3.98 -11.55 3.24
N PRO A 212 -3.68 -11.93 1.98
CA PRO A 212 -4.57 -11.66 0.86
C PRO A 212 -5.88 -12.44 0.97
N ARG A 213 -6.95 -11.82 0.49
CA ARG A 213 -8.35 -12.27 0.40
C ARG A 213 -8.88 -12.10 -1.03
N THR A 214 -7.99 -12.17 -2.02
CA THR A 214 -8.35 -12.05 -3.43
C THR A 214 -9.14 -13.28 -3.87
N SER A 215 -10.18 -13.06 -4.67
CA SER A 215 -11.11 -14.07 -5.14
C SER A 215 -11.41 -13.99 -6.62
N ILE A 216 -11.36 -12.79 -7.21
CA ILE A 216 -11.69 -12.56 -8.63
C ILE A 216 -10.53 -11.92 -9.40
N THR A 217 -9.51 -11.42 -8.70
CA THR A 217 -8.41 -10.73 -9.38
C THR A 217 -7.44 -11.71 -10.03
N PRO A 218 -6.90 -11.38 -11.21
CA PRO A 218 -5.99 -12.28 -11.91
C PRO A 218 -4.60 -12.37 -11.26
N TRP A 219 -4.16 -11.35 -10.52
CA TRP A 219 -2.78 -11.25 -10.03
C TRP A 219 -2.67 -11.23 -8.51
N GLY A 220 -3.53 -10.47 -7.84
CA GLY A 220 -3.50 -10.26 -6.41
C GLY A 220 -2.31 -9.41 -5.98
N TYR A 221 -1.58 -9.85 -4.96
CA TYR A 221 -0.44 -9.09 -4.43
C TYR A 221 0.85 -9.45 -5.14
N VAL A 222 1.59 -8.46 -5.63
CA VAL A 222 2.90 -8.63 -6.25
C VAL A 222 3.91 -7.77 -5.50
N PHE A 223 4.88 -8.42 -4.85
CA PHE A 223 6.00 -7.75 -4.20
C PHE A 223 7.21 -7.86 -5.12
N ASN A 224 7.64 -6.76 -5.71
CA ASN A 224 8.76 -6.73 -6.63
C ASN A 224 9.91 -5.89 -6.06
N ARG A 225 11.10 -6.51 -5.95
CA ARG A 225 12.32 -5.87 -5.46
C ARG A 225 12.19 -5.30 -4.04
N CYS A 226 11.27 -5.84 -3.25
CA CYS A 226 11.08 -5.44 -1.87
C CYS A 226 12.22 -5.95 -0.98
N THR A 227 12.43 -5.29 0.15
CA THR A 227 13.35 -5.77 1.19
C THR A 227 12.56 -6.12 2.44
N ILE A 228 12.77 -7.31 2.98
CA ILE A 228 12.18 -7.75 4.25
C ILE A 228 13.22 -7.66 5.35
N GLU A 229 12.90 -6.89 6.38
CA GLU A 229 13.69 -6.72 7.60
C GLU A 229 12.92 -7.31 8.78
N ASN A 230 13.49 -8.35 9.41
CA ASN A 230 12.86 -9.01 10.54
C ASN A 230 13.74 -8.99 11.80
N SER A 231 13.36 -8.13 12.75
CA SER A 231 14.05 -7.93 14.03
C SER A 231 13.58 -8.87 15.15
N VAL A 232 12.59 -9.74 14.89
CA VAL A 232 11.93 -10.60 15.89
C VAL A 232 12.30 -12.09 15.74
N SER A 233 11.53 -13.03 16.30
CA SER A 233 11.81 -14.48 16.26
C SER A 233 11.75 -15.08 14.84
N THR A 234 10.58 -15.43 14.32
CA THR A 234 10.39 -16.10 13.03
C THR A 234 9.18 -15.56 12.28
N TYR A 235 9.12 -15.77 10.97
CA TYR A 235 8.01 -15.26 10.15
C TYR A 235 7.70 -16.15 8.95
N TYR A 236 6.49 -15.96 8.43
CA TYR A 236 6.08 -16.37 7.09
C TYR A 236 5.90 -15.15 6.21
N TYR A 237 6.08 -15.30 4.89
CA TYR A 237 5.67 -14.27 3.93
C TYR A 237 4.19 -13.96 4.04
N GLY A 238 3.36 -14.99 4.23
CA GLY A 238 1.94 -14.75 4.33
C GLY A 238 1.15 -15.98 4.66
N ARG A 239 -0.14 -15.75 4.85
CA ARG A 239 -1.15 -16.77 5.01
C ARG A 239 -2.38 -16.42 4.20
N SER A 240 -3.21 -17.42 3.99
CA SER A 240 -4.44 -17.28 3.23
C SER A 240 -5.57 -16.67 4.07
N TRP A 241 -6.21 -15.60 3.62
CA TRP A 241 -7.40 -15.03 4.25
C TRP A 241 -8.65 -15.30 3.41
N HIS A 242 -9.30 -16.45 3.60
CA HIS A 242 -10.50 -16.87 2.84
C HIS A 242 -10.30 -16.96 1.31
N THR A 243 -11.29 -17.51 0.59
CA THR A 243 -11.38 -17.48 -0.89
C THR A 243 -10.20 -18.15 -1.65
N HIS A 244 -9.62 -17.49 -2.66
CA HIS A 244 -8.58 -18.00 -3.57
C HIS A 244 -7.38 -17.03 -3.62
N PRO A 245 -6.70 -16.81 -2.49
CA PRO A 245 -5.67 -15.78 -2.37
C PRO A 245 -4.53 -15.98 -3.34
N ARG A 246 -4.09 -14.86 -3.93
CA ARG A 246 -2.97 -14.81 -4.87
C ARG A 246 -1.93 -13.84 -4.35
N CYS A 247 -0.70 -14.32 -4.21
CA CYS A 247 0.44 -13.47 -3.95
C CYS A 247 1.74 -14.03 -4.54
N VAL A 248 2.57 -13.13 -5.07
CA VAL A 248 3.90 -13.45 -5.59
C VAL A 248 4.96 -12.53 -5.00
N MET A 249 6.05 -13.13 -4.53
CA MET A 249 7.30 -12.46 -4.15
C MET A 249 8.30 -12.57 -5.32
N LEU A 250 8.75 -11.44 -5.86
CA LEU A 250 9.68 -11.35 -7.00
C LEU A 250 10.91 -10.54 -6.59
N HIS A 251 12.09 -11.10 -6.76
CA HIS A 251 13.36 -10.39 -6.52
C HIS A 251 13.44 -9.79 -5.09
N THR A 252 12.86 -10.46 -4.11
CA THR A 252 12.77 -9.95 -2.74
C THR A 252 14.07 -10.21 -1.99
N THR A 253 14.62 -9.19 -1.34
CA THR A 253 15.82 -9.31 -0.49
C THR A 253 15.42 -9.58 0.96
N LEU A 254 16.00 -10.60 1.58
CA LEU A 254 15.83 -10.91 3.01
C LEU A 254 17.06 -10.48 3.79
N LEU A 255 16.89 -9.64 4.80
CA LEU A 255 18.01 -9.25 5.68
C LEU A 255 18.35 -10.31 6.73
N THR A 256 17.38 -11.16 7.09
CA THR A 256 17.54 -12.27 8.05
C THR A 256 16.88 -13.54 7.49
N PRO A 257 17.43 -14.14 6.42
CA PRO A 257 16.81 -15.29 5.74
C PRO A 257 16.65 -16.52 6.63
N GLU A 258 17.49 -16.67 7.66
CA GLU A 258 17.43 -17.76 8.64
C GLU A 258 16.18 -17.74 9.53
N LYS A 259 15.48 -16.61 9.60
CA LYS A 259 14.25 -16.44 10.37
C LYS A 259 12.97 -16.70 9.56
N LEU A 260 13.10 -16.81 8.24
CA LEU A 260 12.00 -17.21 7.37
C LEU A 260 11.78 -18.71 7.51
N LEU A 261 10.59 -19.10 7.96
CA LEU A 261 10.26 -20.51 8.19
C LEU A 261 10.33 -21.32 6.89
N PRO A 262 10.74 -22.62 6.95
CA PRO A 262 10.98 -23.43 5.75
C PRO A 262 9.81 -23.52 4.78
N ALA A 263 8.56 -23.54 5.27
CA ALA A 263 7.38 -23.58 4.42
C ALA A 263 7.15 -22.29 3.62
N ARG A 264 7.83 -21.18 3.99
CA ARG A 264 7.71 -19.82 3.42
C ARG A 264 6.35 -19.15 3.65
N PHE A 265 5.26 -19.88 3.43
CA PHE A 265 3.89 -19.48 3.64
C PHE A 265 3.25 -20.37 4.72
N ASP A 266 2.38 -19.80 5.55
CA ASP A 266 1.73 -20.54 6.64
C ASP A 266 0.77 -21.61 6.08
N PRO A 267 1.04 -22.91 6.30
CA PRO A 267 0.20 -23.99 5.77
C PRO A 267 -1.18 -24.08 6.41
N LYS A 268 -1.35 -23.52 7.62
CA LYS A 268 -2.63 -23.56 8.34
C LYS A 268 -3.62 -22.56 7.76
N GLY A 269 -3.14 -21.36 7.45
CA GLY A 269 -3.96 -20.28 6.92
C GLY A 269 -5.18 -19.94 7.79
N MET A 270 -6.15 -19.23 7.23
CA MET A 270 -7.48 -19.00 7.81
C MET A 270 -8.54 -19.87 7.13
N LYS A 271 -8.22 -21.15 6.89
CA LYS A 271 -9.15 -22.16 6.34
C LYS A 271 -9.70 -21.74 4.95
N VAL A 272 -8.96 -22.01 3.87
CA VAL A 272 -9.28 -21.56 2.48
C VAL A 272 -9.52 -22.71 1.51
N SER A 273 -9.94 -22.47 0.27
CA SER A 273 -10.18 -23.52 -0.74
C SER A 273 -9.01 -23.73 -1.72
N SER A 274 -8.11 -22.76 -1.85
CA SER A 274 -6.88 -22.85 -2.67
C SER A 274 -5.88 -21.76 -2.27
N ASN A 275 -4.62 -21.91 -2.65
CA ASN A 275 -3.61 -20.85 -2.48
C ASN A 275 -2.77 -20.72 -3.76
N PHE A 276 -2.63 -19.49 -4.27
CA PHE A 276 -1.61 -19.18 -5.26
C PHE A 276 -0.54 -18.33 -4.59
N PHE A 277 0.36 -18.98 -3.86
CA PHE A 277 1.50 -18.34 -3.22
C PHE A 277 2.78 -18.76 -3.89
N LYS A 278 3.55 -17.78 -4.32
CA LYS A 278 4.72 -18.00 -5.16
C LYS A 278 5.91 -17.12 -4.77
N GLU A 279 7.12 -17.63 -4.93
CA GLU A 279 8.35 -16.85 -4.86
C GLU A 279 9.26 -17.10 -6.09
N TYR A 280 10.07 -16.10 -6.43
CA TYR A 280 11.03 -16.12 -7.54
C TYR A 280 12.21 -15.19 -7.25
N HIS A 281 13.45 -15.69 -7.32
CA HIS A 281 14.68 -14.97 -6.99
C HIS A 281 14.63 -14.22 -5.65
N THR A 282 14.27 -14.92 -4.59
CA THR A 282 14.49 -14.47 -3.22
C THR A 282 16.00 -14.40 -2.99
N MET A 283 16.49 -13.22 -2.60
CA MET A 283 17.90 -12.95 -2.38
C MET A 283 18.21 -12.79 -0.90
N ASP A 284 19.42 -13.13 -0.48
CA ASP A 284 19.95 -12.69 0.80
C ASP A 284 20.49 -11.25 0.75
N ALA A 285 20.91 -10.71 1.88
CA ALA A 285 21.46 -9.36 1.99
C ALA A 285 22.74 -9.12 1.16
N GLN A 286 23.42 -10.17 0.68
CA GLN A 286 24.58 -10.08 -0.19
C GLN A 286 24.21 -10.15 -1.67
N GLY A 287 22.91 -10.25 -2.01
CA GLY A 287 22.41 -10.35 -3.36
C GLY A 287 22.55 -11.76 -3.96
N ARG A 288 22.82 -12.78 -3.15
CA ARG A 288 22.83 -14.18 -3.62
C ARG A 288 21.41 -14.70 -3.66
N ASP A 289 21.07 -15.37 -4.75
CA ASP A 289 19.80 -16.07 -4.87
C ASP A 289 19.77 -17.29 -3.95
N ILE A 290 18.78 -17.32 -3.06
CA ILE A 290 18.53 -18.37 -2.07
C ILE A 290 17.18 -19.05 -2.29
N THR A 291 16.52 -18.80 -3.43
CA THR A 291 15.32 -19.52 -3.81
C THR A 291 15.64 -21.00 -4.00
N PRO A 292 14.94 -21.92 -3.30
CA PRO A 292 15.15 -23.34 -3.50
C PRO A 292 14.64 -23.73 -4.89
N LYS A 293 15.19 -24.80 -5.46
CA LYS A 293 14.73 -25.33 -6.76
C LYS A 293 13.25 -25.72 -6.76
N THR A 294 12.74 -26.15 -5.61
CA THR A 294 11.34 -26.54 -5.37
C THR A 294 11.01 -26.27 -3.91
N ASN A 295 9.77 -25.90 -3.64
CA ASN A 295 9.23 -25.81 -2.30
C ASN A 295 7.74 -26.16 -2.35
N VAL A 296 7.44 -27.42 -2.04
CA VAL A 296 6.08 -27.96 -2.07
C VAL A 296 5.44 -27.85 -0.69
N VAL A 297 4.32 -27.15 -0.61
CA VAL A 297 3.60 -26.91 0.65
C VAL A 297 2.22 -27.55 0.59
N THR A 298 1.84 -28.22 1.68
CA THR A 298 0.51 -28.81 1.87
C THR A 298 -0.35 -27.88 2.71
N PHE A 299 -1.29 -27.18 2.08
CA PHE A 299 -2.19 -26.24 2.72
C PHE A 299 -3.46 -26.92 3.26
N THR A 300 -3.92 -26.45 4.42
CA THR A 300 -5.16 -26.94 5.04
C THR A 300 -6.37 -26.25 4.43
N LEU A 301 -7.36 -27.03 3.97
CA LEU A 301 -8.58 -26.50 3.36
C LEU A 301 -9.72 -26.26 4.35
N ARG A 302 -10.63 -25.33 4.03
CA ARG A 302 -11.69 -24.84 4.92
C ARG A 302 -12.70 -25.89 5.38
N ASP A 303 -13.00 -26.80 4.48
CA ASP A 303 -14.09 -27.76 4.55
C ASP A 303 -13.63 -29.16 4.94
N ASN A 304 -12.40 -29.31 5.46
CA ASN A 304 -11.77 -30.60 5.71
C ASN A 304 -11.75 -31.53 4.48
N THR A 305 -11.81 -30.95 3.27
CA THR A 305 -11.51 -31.71 2.05
C THR A 305 -10.02 -32.03 1.98
N GLN A 306 -9.65 -32.82 0.97
CA GLN A 306 -8.27 -33.27 0.79
C GLN A 306 -7.31 -32.07 0.77
N PRO A 307 -6.15 -32.17 1.46
CA PRO A 307 -5.17 -31.09 1.51
C PRO A 307 -4.79 -30.61 0.11
N PHE A 308 -4.60 -29.30 -0.05
CA PHE A 308 -4.13 -28.73 -1.31
C PHE A 308 -2.60 -28.66 -1.31
N VAL A 309 -1.97 -29.38 -2.24
CA VAL A 309 -0.52 -29.38 -2.40
C VAL A 309 -0.14 -28.43 -3.53
N ALA A 310 0.77 -27.50 -3.27
CA ALA A 310 1.24 -26.57 -4.29
C ALA A 310 2.77 -26.43 -4.28
N GLU A 311 3.33 -26.42 -5.49
CA GLU A 311 4.66 -25.86 -5.74
C GLU A 311 4.59 -24.34 -5.53
N THR A 312 5.49 -23.80 -4.70
CA THR A 312 5.53 -22.37 -4.37
C THR A 312 6.65 -21.63 -5.08
N ILE A 313 7.44 -22.30 -5.92
CA ILE A 313 8.45 -21.64 -6.75
C ILE A 313 7.88 -21.36 -8.15
N LEU A 314 8.12 -20.16 -8.70
CA LEU A 314 7.83 -19.88 -10.11
C LEU A 314 8.95 -20.37 -11.02
N THR A 315 8.57 -20.79 -12.22
CA THR A 315 9.49 -20.88 -13.36
C THR A 315 9.78 -19.50 -13.95
N ASP A 316 10.88 -19.38 -14.71
CA ASP A 316 11.19 -18.14 -15.43
C ASP A 316 10.07 -17.69 -16.38
N GLU A 317 9.37 -18.63 -17.01
CA GLU A 317 8.26 -18.33 -17.92
C GLU A 317 7.06 -17.73 -17.17
N GLU A 318 6.71 -18.31 -16.02
CA GLU A 318 5.63 -17.77 -15.19
C GLU A 318 6.01 -16.41 -14.61
N ALA A 319 7.25 -16.25 -14.14
CA ALA A 319 7.74 -15.00 -13.58
C ALA A 319 7.73 -13.86 -14.61
N ARG A 320 8.11 -14.13 -15.86
CA ARG A 320 8.09 -13.13 -16.95
C ARG A 320 6.71 -12.54 -17.25
N ARG A 321 5.63 -13.19 -16.80
CA ARG A 321 4.27 -12.67 -16.96
C ARG A 321 3.94 -11.56 -15.96
N TYR A 322 4.65 -11.46 -14.85
CA TYR A 322 4.42 -10.43 -13.83
C TYR A 322 5.09 -9.10 -14.24
N THR A 323 4.44 -8.38 -15.15
CA THR A 323 4.81 -7.01 -15.52
C THR A 323 3.70 -6.04 -15.12
N LEU A 324 4.03 -4.76 -14.97
CA LEU A 324 3.03 -3.74 -14.65
C LEU A 324 1.91 -3.68 -15.70
N GLU A 325 2.23 -3.86 -16.98
CA GLU A 325 1.25 -3.85 -18.08
C GLU A 325 0.29 -5.03 -18.00
N ASN A 326 0.77 -6.19 -17.56
CA ASN A 326 -0.09 -7.36 -17.39
C ASN A 326 -0.96 -7.26 -16.14
N VAL A 327 -0.40 -6.72 -15.04
CA VAL A 327 -1.11 -6.53 -13.77
C VAL A 327 -2.12 -5.38 -13.86
N PHE A 328 -1.76 -4.31 -14.56
CA PHE A 328 -2.55 -3.10 -14.75
C PHE A 328 -2.73 -2.78 -16.25
N PRO A 329 -3.56 -3.53 -16.97
CA PRO A 329 -3.68 -3.38 -18.43
C PRO A 329 -4.26 -2.03 -18.88
N ASP A 330 -4.98 -1.36 -17.98
CA ASP A 330 -5.71 -0.10 -18.22
C ASP A 330 -5.18 1.06 -17.38
N TRP A 331 -4.06 0.88 -16.68
CA TRP A 331 -3.47 1.90 -15.80
C TRP A 331 -1.95 1.86 -15.82
N GLN A 332 -1.31 3.02 -16.00
CA GLN A 332 0.15 3.17 -16.03
C GLN A 332 0.64 3.90 -14.78
N PRO A 333 0.75 3.23 -13.62
CA PRO A 333 1.06 3.90 -12.34
C PRO A 333 2.42 4.58 -12.34
N THR A 334 3.43 4.06 -13.04
CA THR A 334 4.78 4.64 -13.06
C THR A 334 4.85 5.94 -13.87
N VAL A 335 4.03 6.09 -14.91
CA VAL A 335 3.90 7.34 -15.67
C VAL A 335 3.20 8.39 -14.81
N GLU A 336 2.11 7.98 -14.14
CA GLU A 336 1.34 8.83 -13.25
C GLU A 336 2.17 9.29 -12.05
N LEU A 337 2.91 8.39 -11.42
CA LEU A 337 3.82 8.71 -10.33
C LEU A 337 4.85 9.78 -10.73
N LYS A 338 5.55 9.60 -11.86
CA LYS A 338 6.54 10.58 -12.35
C LYS A 338 5.91 11.96 -12.59
N ARG A 339 4.67 12.00 -13.09
CA ARG A 339 3.90 13.24 -13.27
C ARG A 339 3.63 13.91 -11.92
N LEU A 340 3.09 13.15 -10.96
CA LEU A 340 2.71 13.63 -9.65
C LEU A 340 3.91 14.11 -8.83
N GLU A 341 5.02 13.36 -8.81
CA GLU A 341 6.25 13.75 -8.12
C GLU A 341 6.83 15.06 -8.66
N LYS A 342 6.79 15.25 -9.98
CA LYS A 342 7.26 16.48 -10.63
C LYS A 342 6.40 17.68 -10.24
N LEU A 343 5.08 17.50 -10.16
CA LEU A 343 4.15 18.55 -9.74
C LEU A 343 4.31 18.86 -8.25
N SER A 344 4.28 17.85 -7.39
CA SER A 344 4.41 17.99 -5.94
C SER A 344 5.74 18.65 -5.55
N SER A 345 6.86 18.25 -6.18
CA SER A 345 8.17 18.86 -5.96
C SER A 345 8.20 20.36 -6.32
N LYS A 346 7.54 20.77 -7.40
CA LYS A 346 7.44 22.18 -7.79
C LYS A 346 6.61 22.98 -6.78
N LEU A 347 5.49 22.41 -6.33
CA LEU A 347 4.60 23.03 -5.36
C LEU A 347 5.27 23.19 -4.00
N MET A 348 5.95 22.15 -3.50
CA MET A 348 6.65 22.17 -2.22
C MET A 348 7.79 23.19 -2.23
N LYS A 349 8.58 23.27 -3.32
CA LYS A 349 9.60 24.32 -3.49
C LYS A 349 9.03 25.74 -3.50
N LYS A 350 7.83 25.93 -4.07
CA LYS A 350 7.14 27.23 -4.08
C LYS A 350 6.63 27.60 -2.68
N TYR A 351 6.17 26.61 -1.91
CA TYR A 351 5.77 26.79 -0.52
C TYR A 351 6.97 27.20 0.35
N GLN A 352 8.10 26.48 0.28
CA GLN A 352 9.30 26.74 1.10
C GLN A 352 10.01 28.08 0.85
N ARG A 353 9.68 28.77 -0.25
CA ARG A 353 10.24 30.10 -0.58
C ARG A 353 9.42 31.26 -0.01
N LYS A 354 8.20 30.99 0.43
CA LYS A 354 7.33 31.95 1.11
C LYS A 354 7.56 31.86 2.60
#